data_AF-A0A2T4T7P1-F1
#
_entry.id   AF-A0A2T4T7P1-F1
#
_cell.length_a   1.000
_cell.length_b   1.000
_cell.length_c   1.000
_cell.angle_alpha   90.00
_cell.angle_beta   90.00
_cell.angle_gamma   90.00
#
_symmetry.space_group_name_H-M   'P 1'
#
loop_
_entity.id
_entity.type
_entity.pdbx_description
1 polymer ?
#
loop_
_entity_poly.entity_id
_entity_poly.type
_entity_poly.pdbx_seq_one_letter_code
_entity_poly.pdbx_strand_id
1 'polypeptide(L)'
;MLNFAVEIKQKNIHIKKHTIMKKLTTILAMALMAVMTVSLFVSCDEDDEIAYTLNGTWTGNLSAYYQDRWGLVGDHYRTTITFYQDGTGEEIDYDVRSPYRDHWYCPFLWTVNNGTITLRYKDSEWNPVYIYDYSLSDNYFSGYMDDGTNRDIVFRFVYDGSFDWNPFYELYDRGYAKGNNVLTRSSAGKKAVAMGAFAKTNQ
;
A
#
# COMPACT_ATOMS: atom_id res chain seq x y z
N MET A 1 58.94 45.95 -15.27
CA MET A 1 58.67 45.17 -14.04
C MET A 1 57.24 45.28 -13.54
N LEU A 2 56.57 46.45 -13.57
CA LEU A 2 55.20 46.62 -13.04
C LEU A 2 54.13 45.71 -13.71
N ASN A 3 54.12 45.60 -15.04
CA ASN A 3 53.09 44.82 -15.76
C ASN A 3 53.12 43.32 -15.43
N PHE A 4 54.32 42.77 -15.18
CA PHE A 4 54.49 41.36 -14.86
C PHE A 4 53.88 40.99 -13.49
N ALA A 5 54.02 41.90 -12.51
CA ALA A 5 53.45 41.71 -11.17
C ALA A 5 51.92 41.75 -11.16
N VAL A 6 51.31 42.60 -12.00
CA VAL A 6 49.85 42.70 -12.15
C VAL A 6 49.27 41.43 -12.76
N GLU A 7 49.91 40.88 -13.79
CA GLU A 7 49.46 39.67 -14.48
C GLU A 7 49.51 38.43 -13.56
N ILE A 8 50.58 38.29 -12.75
CA ILE A 8 50.70 37.23 -11.74
C ILE A 8 49.58 37.34 -10.70
N LYS A 9 49.26 38.57 -10.25
CA LYS A 9 48.22 38.81 -9.25
C LYS A 9 46.83 38.43 -9.79
N GLN A 10 46.53 38.74 -11.05
CA GLN A 10 45.28 38.35 -11.71
C GLN A 10 45.17 36.83 -11.91
N LYS A 11 46.23 36.16 -12.37
CA LYS A 11 46.27 34.69 -12.47
C LYS A 11 46.01 34.03 -11.12
N ASN A 12 46.64 34.53 -10.05
CA ASN A 12 46.44 34.00 -8.69
C ASN A 12 45.00 34.19 -8.17
N ILE A 13 44.34 35.29 -8.50
CA ILE A 13 42.92 35.52 -8.16
C ILE A 13 42.02 34.56 -8.93
N HIS A 14 42.30 34.35 -10.22
CA HIS A 14 41.52 33.45 -11.07
C HIS A 14 41.65 31.99 -10.61
N ILE A 15 42.88 31.55 -10.28
CA ILE A 15 43.16 30.24 -9.69
C ILE A 15 42.42 30.09 -8.35
N LYS A 16 42.50 31.07 -7.44
CA LYS A 16 41.77 31.02 -6.16
C LYS A 16 40.26 30.90 -6.35
N LYS A 17 39.67 31.69 -7.25
CA LYS A 17 38.22 31.61 -7.54
C LYS A 17 37.83 30.24 -8.09
N HIS A 18 38.63 29.69 -9.00
CA HIS A 18 38.40 28.38 -9.57
C HIS A 18 38.51 27.26 -8.51
N THR A 19 39.50 27.33 -7.62
CA THR A 19 39.64 26.41 -6.48
C THR A 19 38.48 26.53 -5.50
N ILE A 20 38.01 27.74 -5.19
CA ILE A 20 36.85 27.98 -4.31
C ILE A 20 35.58 27.42 -4.93
N MET A 21 35.31 27.67 -6.22
CA MET A 21 34.17 27.11 -6.94
C MET A 21 34.20 25.58 -6.92
N LYS A 22 35.35 24.96 -7.19
CA LYS A 22 35.51 23.49 -7.13
C LYS A 22 35.18 22.95 -5.74
N LYS A 23 35.70 23.58 -4.68
CA LYS A 23 35.41 23.18 -3.29
C LYS A 23 33.92 23.32 -2.96
N LEU A 24 33.27 24.39 -3.38
CA LEU A 24 31.83 24.59 -3.16
C LEU A 24 30.99 23.55 -3.92
N THR A 25 31.31 23.25 -5.18
CA THR A 25 30.61 22.19 -5.93
C THR A 25 30.84 20.81 -5.32
N THR A 26 32.04 20.53 -4.80
CA THR A 26 32.33 19.26 -4.13
C THR A 26 31.57 19.13 -2.80
N ILE A 27 31.52 20.19 -1.99
CA ILE A 27 30.76 20.20 -0.73
C ILE A 27 29.26 20.04 -1.01
N LEU A 28 28.72 20.75 -2.00
CA LEU A 28 27.31 20.65 -2.37
C LEU A 28 26.96 19.25 -2.89
N ALA A 29 27.83 18.65 -3.72
CA ALA A 29 27.63 17.29 -4.21
C ALA A 29 27.69 16.26 -3.06
N MET A 30 28.62 16.41 -2.12
CA MET A 30 28.70 15.55 -0.93
C MET A 30 27.48 15.73 -0.03
N ALA A 31 26.97 16.95 0.16
CA ALA A 31 25.76 17.21 0.91
C ALA A 31 24.53 16.58 0.25
N LEU A 32 24.41 16.69 -1.07
CA LEU A 32 23.30 16.08 -1.81
C LEU A 32 23.34 14.56 -1.75
N MET A 33 24.52 13.97 -1.92
CA MET A 33 24.73 12.52 -1.77
C MET A 33 24.45 12.06 -0.33
N ALA A 34 24.88 12.83 0.68
CA ALA A 34 24.63 12.52 2.08
C ALA A 34 23.12 12.53 2.39
N VAL A 35 22.39 13.54 1.90
CA VAL A 35 20.93 13.60 2.04
C VAL A 35 20.26 12.41 1.37
N MET A 36 20.64 12.07 0.13
CA MET A 36 20.12 10.90 -0.58
C MET A 36 20.41 9.60 0.15
N THR A 37 21.62 9.41 0.69
CA THR A 37 21.96 8.21 1.44
C THR A 37 21.19 8.11 2.75
N VAL A 38 21.04 9.22 3.50
CA VAL A 38 20.29 9.22 4.77
C VAL A 38 18.82 8.93 4.52
N SER A 39 18.21 9.50 3.48
CA SER A 39 16.80 9.22 3.14
C SER A 39 16.56 7.75 2.78
N LEU A 40 17.50 7.09 2.09
CA LEU A 40 17.36 5.69 1.69
C LEU A 40 17.55 4.70 2.85
N PHE A 41 18.43 5.02 3.81
CA PHE A 41 18.64 4.17 4.99
C PHE A 41 17.53 4.35 6.03
N VAL A 42 17.07 5.59 6.26
CA VAL A 42 15.96 5.86 7.18
C VAL A 42 14.65 5.27 6.68
N SER A 43 14.39 5.32 5.36
CA SER A 43 13.17 4.71 4.81
C SER A 43 13.16 3.19 4.93
N CYS A 44 14.32 2.52 4.86
CA CYS A 44 14.37 1.06 5.01
C CYS A 44 14.00 0.63 6.43
N ASP A 45 14.53 1.31 7.44
CA ASP A 45 14.21 1.03 8.85
C ASP A 45 12.74 1.34 9.17
N GLU A 46 12.20 2.44 8.62
CA GLU A 46 10.80 2.84 8.80
C GLU A 46 9.82 1.91 8.06
N ASP A 47 10.14 1.55 6.81
CA ASP A 47 9.32 0.62 6.00
C ASP A 47 9.28 -0.78 6.64
N ASP A 48 10.39 -1.23 7.24
CA ASP A 48 10.47 -2.50 7.98
C ASP A 48 9.62 -2.43 9.28
N GLU A 49 9.62 -1.32 10.00
CA GLU A 49 8.77 -1.11 11.19
C GLU A 49 7.28 -1.12 10.80
N ILE A 50 6.90 -0.42 9.73
CA ILE A 50 5.54 -0.43 9.18
C ILE A 50 5.13 -1.86 8.82
N ALA A 51 5.98 -2.60 8.09
CA ALA A 51 5.71 -3.97 7.69
C ALA A 51 5.57 -4.91 8.90
N TYR A 52 6.40 -4.71 9.92
CA TYR A 52 6.33 -5.47 11.17
C TYR A 52 5.03 -5.21 11.91
N THR A 53 4.62 -3.95 12.07
CA THR A 53 3.37 -3.59 12.77
C THR A 53 2.13 -4.02 11.98
N LEU A 54 2.15 -3.97 10.64
CA LEU A 54 1.04 -4.42 9.80
C LEU A 54 0.78 -5.93 9.90
N ASN A 55 1.79 -6.73 10.21
CA ASN A 55 1.67 -8.18 10.21
C ASN A 55 0.57 -8.65 11.17
N GLY A 56 -0.44 -9.31 10.60
CA GLY A 56 -1.63 -9.76 11.32
C GLY A 56 -2.92 -9.37 10.63
N THR A 57 -4.03 -9.56 11.35
CA THR A 57 -5.38 -9.38 10.82
C THR A 57 -6.01 -8.12 11.35
N TRP A 58 -6.70 -7.40 10.48
CA TRP A 58 -7.32 -6.11 10.75
C TRP A 58 -8.76 -6.13 10.25
N THR A 59 -9.70 -5.71 11.09
CA THR A 59 -11.13 -5.72 10.77
C THR A 59 -11.72 -4.34 10.94
N GLY A 60 -12.50 -3.87 9.96
CA GLY A 60 -13.22 -2.62 10.05
C GLY A 60 -13.85 -2.16 8.75
N ASN A 61 -14.22 -0.89 8.65
CA ASN A 61 -15.08 -0.40 7.59
C ASN A 61 -14.34 0.48 6.58
N LEU A 62 -14.84 0.46 5.34
CA LEU A 62 -14.44 1.33 4.23
C LEU A 62 -15.56 2.33 3.92
N SER A 63 -15.24 3.60 3.67
CA SER A 63 -16.24 4.61 3.33
C SER A 63 -16.73 4.45 1.89
N ALA A 64 -18.05 4.36 1.69
CA ALA A 64 -18.74 4.33 0.39
C ALA A 64 -18.33 3.21 -0.60
N TYR A 65 -17.26 2.46 -0.32
CA TYR A 65 -16.69 1.42 -1.17
C TYR A 65 -17.70 0.34 -1.58
N TYR A 66 -18.48 -0.20 -0.64
CA TYR A 66 -19.44 -1.27 -0.97
C TYR A 66 -20.57 -0.80 -1.90
N GLN A 67 -20.98 0.46 -1.75
CA GLN A 67 -21.98 1.06 -2.63
C GLN A 67 -21.40 1.28 -4.02
N ASP A 68 -20.18 1.80 -4.11
CA ASP A 68 -19.54 2.10 -5.38
C ASP A 68 -19.24 0.82 -6.17
N ARG A 69 -18.75 -0.23 -5.50
CA ARG A 69 -18.30 -1.47 -6.14
C ARG A 69 -19.44 -2.46 -6.41
N TRP A 70 -20.42 -2.56 -5.52
CA TRP A 70 -21.50 -3.56 -5.62
C TRP A 70 -22.92 -3.00 -5.52
N GLY A 71 -23.09 -1.68 -5.42
CA GLY A 71 -24.40 -1.06 -5.17
C GLY A 71 -24.98 -1.39 -3.79
N LEU A 72 -24.14 -1.86 -2.86
CA LEU A 72 -24.54 -2.33 -1.54
C LEU A 72 -24.57 -1.17 -0.54
N VAL A 73 -25.74 -0.92 0.05
CA VAL A 73 -25.98 0.21 0.97
C VAL A 73 -26.27 -0.30 2.37
N GLY A 74 -25.53 0.22 3.35
CA GLY A 74 -25.72 -0.08 4.76
C GLY A 74 -24.43 0.00 5.57
N ASP A 75 -24.56 -0.07 6.89
CA ASP A 75 -23.49 -0.04 7.88
C ASP A 75 -23.04 -1.43 8.37
N HIS A 76 -23.62 -2.48 7.80
CA HIS A 76 -23.41 -3.88 8.16
C HIS A 76 -22.37 -4.57 7.27
N TYR A 77 -21.74 -3.84 6.36
CA TYR A 77 -20.63 -4.36 5.58
C TYR A 77 -19.31 -4.13 6.30
N ARG A 78 -18.42 -5.11 6.19
CA ARG A 78 -17.15 -5.15 6.90
C ARG A 78 -16.06 -5.70 6.00
N THR A 79 -14.86 -5.19 6.17
CA THR A 79 -13.63 -5.70 5.57
C THR A 79 -12.79 -6.31 6.67
N THR A 80 -12.28 -7.51 6.44
CA THR A 80 -11.19 -8.09 7.21
C THR A 80 -10.02 -8.39 6.28
N ILE A 81 -8.85 -7.89 6.64
CA ILE A 81 -7.63 -7.99 5.84
C ILE A 81 -6.49 -8.55 6.69
N THR A 82 -5.76 -9.53 6.16
CA THR A 82 -4.56 -10.09 6.79
C THR A 82 -3.33 -9.80 5.95
N PHE A 83 -2.30 -9.23 6.59
CA PHE A 83 -0.97 -9.04 6.03
C PHE A 83 -0.02 -10.09 6.59
N TYR A 84 0.60 -10.88 5.73
CA TYR A 84 1.63 -11.85 6.10
C TYR A 84 3.03 -11.30 5.84
N GLN A 85 3.98 -11.60 6.74
CA GLN A 85 5.39 -11.16 6.65
C GLN A 85 6.09 -11.53 5.32
N ASP A 86 5.58 -12.50 4.57
CA ASP A 86 6.15 -12.92 3.29
C ASP A 86 5.73 -12.03 2.09
N GLY A 87 5.01 -10.93 2.36
CA GLY A 87 4.51 -10.01 1.33
C GLY A 87 3.22 -10.50 0.65
N THR A 88 2.62 -11.58 1.14
CA THR A 88 1.27 -12.00 0.74
C THR A 88 0.23 -11.49 1.71
N GLY A 89 -1.02 -11.43 1.27
CA GLY A 89 -2.14 -11.11 2.12
C GLY A 89 -3.46 -11.56 1.51
N GLU A 90 -4.52 -11.41 2.28
CA GLU A 90 -5.87 -11.72 1.85
C GLU A 90 -6.91 -10.84 2.51
N GLU A 91 -7.99 -10.61 1.78
CA GLU A 91 -9.10 -9.75 2.16
C GLU A 91 -10.41 -10.49 2.00
N ILE A 92 -11.33 -10.21 2.92
CA ILE A 92 -12.73 -10.59 2.83
C ILE A 92 -13.60 -9.36 3.10
N ASP A 93 -14.42 -9.01 2.13
CA ASP A 93 -15.53 -8.07 2.29
C ASP A 93 -16.82 -8.86 2.51
N TYR A 94 -17.63 -8.53 3.51
CA TYR A 94 -18.79 -9.34 3.84
C TYR A 94 -19.91 -8.58 4.53
N ASP A 95 -21.13 -9.10 4.43
CA ASP A 95 -22.25 -8.70 5.27
C ASP A 95 -22.12 -9.40 6.64
N VAL A 96 -21.97 -8.64 7.73
CA VAL A 96 -21.86 -9.22 9.10
C VAL A 96 -23.11 -10.02 9.52
N ARG A 97 -24.25 -9.82 8.86
CA ARG A 97 -25.51 -10.55 9.09
C ARG A 97 -25.54 -11.87 8.34
N SER A 98 -24.66 -12.07 7.36
CA SER A 98 -24.59 -13.28 6.52
C SER A 98 -23.16 -13.52 5.98
N PRO A 99 -22.13 -13.57 6.85
CA PRO A 99 -20.72 -13.51 6.45
C PRO A 99 -20.32 -14.63 5.48
N TYR A 100 -20.88 -15.83 5.66
CA TYR A 100 -20.55 -17.00 4.85
C TYR A 100 -21.37 -17.14 3.57
N ARG A 101 -22.34 -16.26 3.34
CA ARG A 101 -23.22 -16.29 2.16
C ARG A 101 -23.08 -15.07 1.27
N ASP A 102 -22.78 -13.92 1.86
CA ASP A 102 -22.66 -12.64 1.18
C ASP A 102 -21.27 -12.08 1.47
N HIS A 103 -20.30 -12.45 0.63
CA HIS A 103 -18.92 -12.00 0.77
C HIS A 103 -18.14 -11.98 -0.54
N TRP A 104 -17.01 -11.29 -0.54
CA TRP A 104 -16.00 -11.28 -1.58
C TRP A 104 -14.61 -11.54 -0.99
N TYR A 105 -14.02 -12.67 -1.34
CA TYR A 105 -12.68 -13.06 -0.95
C TYR A 105 -11.68 -12.69 -2.05
N CYS A 106 -10.56 -12.06 -1.69
CA CYS A 106 -9.48 -11.75 -2.62
C CYS A 106 -8.09 -11.85 -1.97
N PRO A 107 -7.18 -12.69 -2.50
CA PRO A 107 -5.78 -12.65 -2.13
C PRO A 107 -5.05 -11.49 -2.83
N PHE A 108 -4.00 -10.98 -2.21
CA PHE A 108 -3.16 -9.92 -2.77
C PHE A 108 -1.67 -10.12 -2.44
N LEU A 109 -0.83 -9.35 -3.12
CA LEU A 109 0.55 -9.10 -2.72
C LEU A 109 0.65 -7.69 -2.15
N TRP A 110 1.56 -7.46 -1.21
CA TRP A 110 1.78 -6.14 -0.65
C TRP A 110 3.26 -5.83 -0.43
N THR A 111 3.58 -4.54 -0.44
CA THR A 111 4.92 -4.01 -0.17
C THR A 111 4.80 -2.65 0.52
N VAL A 112 5.77 -2.30 1.35
CA VAL A 112 5.97 -0.92 1.83
C VAL A 112 7.14 -0.32 1.05
N ASN A 113 6.98 0.91 0.58
CA ASN A 113 8.06 1.67 -0.04
C ASN A 113 7.89 3.15 0.27
N ASN A 114 8.86 3.72 0.98
CA ASN A 114 8.90 5.13 1.36
C ASN A 114 7.58 5.54 2.05
N GLY A 115 7.17 4.76 3.05
CA GLY A 115 5.95 4.96 3.85
C GLY A 115 4.64 4.69 3.12
N THR A 116 4.65 4.27 1.85
CA THR A 116 3.44 3.93 1.11
C THR A 116 3.26 2.41 1.06
N ILE A 117 2.09 1.93 1.48
CA ILE A 117 1.74 0.51 1.36
C ILE A 117 1.04 0.31 0.01
N THR A 118 1.56 -0.58 -0.83
CA THR A 118 0.96 -0.89 -2.13
C THR A 118 0.33 -2.28 -2.07
N LEU A 119 -0.97 -2.38 -2.35
CA LEU A 119 -1.67 -3.65 -2.52
C LEU A 119 -1.82 -3.98 -4.00
N ARG A 120 -1.56 -5.23 -4.33
CA ARG A 120 -1.74 -5.79 -5.67
C ARG A 120 -2.67 -6.97 -5.59
N TYR A 121 -3.97 -6.69 -5.65
CA TYR A 121 -4.98 -7.72 -5.63
C TYR A 121 -4.88 -8.66 -6.82
N LYS A 122 -5.26 -9.92 -6.60
CA LYS A 122 -5.27 -10.94 -7.64
C LYS A 122 -6.48 -10.83 -8.56
N ASP A 123 -7.44 -9.94 -8.31
CA ASP A 123 -8.36 -9.44 -9.31
C ASP A 123 -7.77 -8.17 -9.98
N SER A 124 -7.97 -8.04 -11.29
CA SER A 124 -7.19 -7.11 -12.11
C SER A 124 -7.82 -5.73 -12.28
N GLU A 125 -8.98 -5.48 -11.68
CA GLU A 125 -9.82 -4.32 -12.03
C GLU A 125 -9.37 -3.02 -11.36
N TRP A 126 -8.86 -3.10 -10.12
CA TRP A 126 -8.54 -1.95 -9.26
C TRP A 126 -7.10 -2.00 -8.71
N ASN A 127 -6.21 -2.74 -9.40
CA ASN A 127 -4.83 -3.00 -8.98
C ASN A 127 -3.86 -2.11 -9.77
N PRO A 128 -2.93 -1.38 -9.11
CA PRO A 128 -2.66 -1.38 -7.66
C PRO A 128 -3.57 -0.46 -6.85
N VAL A 129 -3.74 -0.79 -5.56
CA VAL A 129 -4.31 0.10 -4.53
C VAL A 129 -3.17 0.65 -3.68
N TYR A 130 -3.19 1.94 -3.39
CA TYR A 130 -2.20 2.64 -2.57
C TYR A 130 -2.80 3.04 -1.23
N ILE A 131 -2.12 2.74 -0.12
CA ILE A 131 -2.48 3.20 1.22
C ILE A 131 -1.46 4.25 1.67
N TYR A 132 -1.97 5.41 2.08
CA TYR A 132 -1.17 6.57 2.44
C TYR A 132 -1.88 7.42 3.50
N ASP A 133 -1.16 8.40 4.06
CA ASP A 133 -1.63 9.30 5.12
C ASP A 133 -2.35 8.56 6.25
N TYR A 134 -1.77 7.45 6.68
CA TYR A 134 -2.34 6.55 7.68
C TYR A 134 -1.74 6.76 9.07
N SER A 135 -2.50 6.36 10.08
CA SER A 135 -2.04 6.11 11.43
C SER A 135 -2.07 4.59 11.66
N LEU A 136 -0.93 4.06 12.11
CA LEU A 136 -0.72 2.65 12.40
C LEU A 136 -0.17 2.49 13.82
N SER A 137 -0.73 1.55 14.56
CA SER A 137 -0.32 1.15 15.91
C SER A 137 -0.70 -0.31 16.12
N ASP A 138 -0.24 -0.93 17.21
CA ASP A 138 -0.56 -2.32 17.54
C ASP A 138 -2.05 -2.67 17.58
N ASN A 139 -2.95 -1.67 17.70
CA ASN A 139 -4.39 -1.91 17.84
C ASN A 139 -5.24 -1.22 16.78
N TYR A 140 -4.72 -0.23 16.06
CA TYR A 140 -5.49 0.59 15.14
C TYR A 140 -4.71 0.84 13.86
N PHE A 141 -5.42 0.75 12.74
CA PHE A 141 -4.92 1.06 11.41
C PHE A 141 -6.00 1.83 10.64
N SER A 142 -5.73 3.10 10.31
CA SER A 142 -6.71 3.96 9.64
C SER A 142 -6.02 4.97 8.73
N GLY A 143 -6.65 5.33 7.62
CA GLY A 143 -6.06 6.26 6.66
C GLY A 143 -6.88 6.30 5.37
N TYR A 144 -6.18 6.48 4.25
CA TYR A 144 -6.77 6.56 2.92
C TYR A 144 -6.26 5.42 2.02
N MET A 145 -7.15 4.90 1.18
CA MET A 145 -6.81 4.03 0.07
C MET A 145 -7.19 4.72 -1.25
N ASP A 146 -6.31 4.66 -2.24
CA ASP A 146 -6.55 5.06 -3.63
C ASP A 146 -6.46 3.82 -4.53
N ASP A 147 -7.58 3.47 -5.15
CA ASP A 147 -7.76 2.32 -6.03
C ASP A 147 -7.70 2.68 -7.53
N GLY A 148 -7.19 3.88 -7.85
CA GLY A 148 -7.16 4.44 -9.20
C GLY A 148 -8.45 5.14 -9.59
N THR A 149 -9.45 5.22 -8.71
CA THR A 149 -10.58 6.13 -8.88
C THR A 149 -10.17 7.55 -8.46
N ASN A 150 -10.88 8.58 -8.96
CA ASN A 150 -10.62 9.98 -8.56
C ASN A 150 -11.15 10.28 -7.14
N ARG A 151 -11.04 9.33 -6.21
CA ARG A 151 -11.63 9.37 -4.88
C ARG A 151 -10.82 8.57 -3.88
N ASP A 152 -10.68 9.13 -2.68
CA ASP A 152 -10.08 8.41 -1.57
C ASP A 152 -11.11 7.61 -0.79
N ILE A 153 -10.77 6.35 -0.50
CA ILE A 153 -11.52 5.48 0.39
C ILE A 153 -10.94 5.63 1.79
N VAL A 154 -11.73 6.13 2.73
CA VAL A 154 -11.34 6.21 4.14
C VAL A 154 -11.58 4.87 4.80
N PHE A 155 -10.53 4.29 5.41
CA PHE A 155 -10.63 3.06 6.17
C PHE A 155 -10.37 3.28 7.66
N ARG A 156 -11.01 2.46 8.48
CA ARG A 156 -10.79 2.41 9.94
C ARG A 156 -10.84 0.97 10.40
N PHE A 157 -9.67 0.41 10.71
CA PHE A 157 -9.51 -0.96 11.16
C PHE A 157 -8.99 -1.05 12.59
N VAL A 158 -9.38 -2.12 13.25
CA VAL A 158 -8.88 -2.55 14.56
C VAL A 158 -8.17 -3.87 14.39
N TYR A 159 -7.09 -4.10 15.14
CA TYR A 159 -6.41 -5.38 15.15
C TYR A 159 -7.37 -6.49 15.61
N ASP A 160 -7.45 -7.57 14.85
CA ASP A 160 -8.36 -8.70 15.05
C ASP A 160 -7.61 -10.03 15.00
N GLY A 161 -6.77 -10.27 16.01
CA GLY A 161 -6.05 -11.53 16.16
C GLY A 161 -6.93 -12.76 16.44
N SER A 162 -8.26 -12.60 16.47
CA SER A 162 -9.22 -13.68 16.75
C SER A 162 -10.05 -14.12 15.54
N PHE A 163 -9.88 -13.44 14.40
CA PHE A 163 -10.63 -13.74 13.19
C PHE A 163 -10.36 -15.17 12.69
N ASP A 164 -11.43 -15.95 12.51
CA ASP A 164 -11.35 -17.32 11.99
C ASP A 164 -11.56 -17.34 10.47
N TRP A 165 -10.47 -17.56 9.74
CA TRP A 165 -10.49 -17.68 8.28
C TRP A 165 -11.00 -19.04 7.77
N ASN A 166 -11.03 -20.08 8.61
CA ASN A 166 -11.34 -21.45 8.16
C ASN A 166 -12.66 -21.57 7.39
N PRO A 167 -13.77 -20.94 7.82
CA PRO A 167 -15.02 -21.01 7.08
C PRO A 167 -14.89 -20.49 5.64
N PHE A 168 -14.11 -19.43 5.41
CA PHE A 168 -13.91 -18.85 4.09
C PHE A 168 -13.01 -19.72 3.21
N TYR A 169 -11.98 -20.34 3.78
CA TYR A 169 -11.14 -21.31 3.07
C TYR A 169 -11.91 -22.55 2.67
N GLU A 170 -12.74 -23.10 3.56
CA GLU A 170 -13.55 -24.27 3.23
C GLU A 170 -14.57 -23.98 2.13
N LEU A 171 -15.07 -22.74 2.03
CA LEU A 171 -15.95 -22.30 0.94
C LEU A 171 -15.19 -22.10 -0.37
N TYR A 172 -13.97 -21.55 -0.29
CA TYR A 172 -13.04 -21.40 -1.40
C TYR A 172 -12.63 -22.77 -2.01
N ASP A 173 -12.21 -23.72 -1.16
CA ASP A 173 -11.70 -25.03 -1.57
C ASP A 173 -12.79 -25.98 -2.06
N ARG A 174 -13.99 -25.95 -1.46
CA ARG A 174 -15.09 -26.86 -1.83
C ARG A 174 -15.72 -26.56 -3.18
N GLY A 175 -15.33 -25.48 -3.86
CA GLY A 175 -15.82 -25.17 -5.20
C GLY A 175 -17.35 -25.22 -5.27
N TYR A 176 -18.04 -24.65 -4.27
CA TYR A 176 -19.50 -24.73 -4.18
C TYR A 176 -20.18 -23.94 -5.31
N ALA A 177 -20.31 -24.64 -6.44
CA ALA A 177 -21.21 -24.34 -7.53
C ALA A 177 -22.65 -24.61 -7.10
N LYS A 178 -23.27 -23.66 -6.39
CA LYS A 178 -24.73 -23.49 -6.37
C LYS A 178 -25.11 -22.01 -6.22
N GLY A 179 -25.20 -21.33 -7.36
CA GLY A 179 -25.94 -20.07 -7.55
C GLY A 179 -25.21 -18.79 -7.12
N ASN A 180 -25.15 -17.82 -8.05
CA ASN A 180 -24.62 -16.46 -7.89
C ASN A 180 -23.18 -16.37 -7.37
N ASN A 181 -22.22 -16.95 -8.09
CA ASN A 181 -20.79 -16.70 -7.82
C ASN A 181 -20.14 -16.10 -9.07
N VAL A 182 -19.24 -15.13 -8.87
CA VAL A 182 -18.34 -14.63 -9.91
C VAL A 182 -16.92 -15.02 -9.53
N LEU A 183 -16.23 -15.70 -10.46
CA LEU A 183 -14.82 -16.06 -10.33
C LEU A 183 -14.01 -15.17 -11.28
N THR A 184 -13.20 -14.27 -10.72
CA THR A 184 -12.25 -13.49 -11.51
C THR A 184 -10.92 -14.24 -11.52
N ARG A 185 -10.51 -14.77 -12.68
CA ARG A 185 -9.22 -15.46 -12.85
C ARG A 185 -8.11 -14.43 -13.07
N SER A 186 -7.06 -14.45 -12.25
CA SER A 186 -5.73 -14.00 -12.68
C SER A 186 -4.84 -15.18 -13.08
N SER A 187 -3.78 -14.85 -13.83
CA SER A 187 -2.82 -15.75 -14.47
C SER A 187 -1.97 -16.62 -13.50
N ALA A 188 -2.15 -16.50 -12.18
CA ALA A 188 -1.26 -17.09 -11.17
C ALA A 188 -1.92 -18.16 -10.24
N GLY A 189 -3.18 -18.53 -10.46
CA GLY A 189 -3.75 -19.77 -9.89
C GLY A 189 -4.50 -19.71 -8.54
N LYS A 190 -4.44 -18.61 -7.77
CA LYS A 190 -5.41 -18.33 -6.67
C LYS A 190 -6.52 -17.40 -7.20
N LYS A 191 -7.79 -17.68 -6.88
CA LYS A 191 -8.97 -16.99 -7.47
C LYS A 191 -9.60 -16.02 -6.47
N ALA A 192 -10.02 -14.85 -6.92
CA ALA A 192 -11.00 -14.07 -6.16
C ALA A 192 -12.37 -14.75 -6.27
N VAL A 193 -13.16 -14.74 -5.20
CA VAL A 193 -14.47 -15.39 -5.16
C VAL A 193 -15.49 -14.42 -4.58
N ALA A 194 -16.50 -14.09 -5.38
CA ALA A 194 -17.67 -13.37 -4.90
C ALA A 194 -18.84 -14.33 -4.66
N MET A 195 -19.60 -14.13 -3.59
CA MET A 195 -20.79 -14.89 -3.22
C MET A 195 -21.96 -13.96 -2.89
N GLY A 196 -23.18 -14.42 -3.21
CA GLY A 196 -24.41 -13.78 -2.75
C GLY A 196 -24.57 -12.35 -3.26
N ALA A 197 -24.75 -11.40 -2.35
CA ALA A 197 -24.91 -9.98 -2.66
C ALA A 197 -23.69 -9.39 -3.40
N PHE A 198 -22.48 -9.89 -3.11
CA PHE A 198 -21.23 -9.43 -3.71
C PHE A 198 -20.97 -10.03 -5.10
N ALA A 199 -21.71 -11.07 -5.50
CA ALA A 199 -21.59 -11.69 -6.81
C ALA A 199 -22.49 -11.08 -7.89
N LYS A 200 -23.32 -10.11 -7.52
CA LYS A 200 -24.20 -9.39 -8.47
C LYS A 200 -23.42 -8.22 -9.05
N THR A 201 -22.68 -8.44 -10.13
CA THR A 201 -22.17 -7.31 -10.91
C THR A 201 -23.32 -6.74 -11.73
N ASN A 202 -23.75 -5.53 -11.42
CA ASN A 202 -24.34 -4.70 -12.46
C ASN A 202 -23.21 -4.39 -13.44
N GLN A 203 -23.38 -4.81 -14.69
CA GLN A 203 -22.60 -4.27 -15.81
C GLN A 203 -23.01 -2.83 -16.09
#